data_AF-A0A7V4T930-F1
#
_entry.id   AF-A0A7V4T930-F1
#
_cell.length_a   1.000
_cell.length_b   1.000
_cell.length_c   1.000
_cell.angle_alpha   90.00
_cell.angle_beta   90.00
_cell.angle_gamma   90.00
#
_symmetry.space_group_name_H-M   'P 1'
#
loop_
_entity.id
_entity.type
_entity.pdbx_description
1 polymer ?
#
loop_
_entity_poly.entity_id
_entity_poly.type
_entity_poly.pdbx_seq_one_letter_code
_entity_poly.pdbx_strand_id
1 'polypeptide(L)' 'MKILFLEPFFGGSHKDFALGFQAHSCHEVTLVTLPDRFWKWRMRGASLY' A
#
# COMPACT_ATOMS: atom_id res chain seq x y z
N MET A 1 -10.08 5.61 -15.31
CA MET A 1 -10.04 6.34 -14.02
C MET A 1 -8.66 6.22 -13.44
N LYS A 2 -8.23 7.21 -12.64
CA LYS A 2 -6.95 7.20 -11.94
C LYS A 2 -7.18 6.83 -10.47
N ILE A 3 -6.44 5.86 -9.97
CA ILE A 3 -6.55 5.36 -8.60
C ILE A 3 -5.19 5.51 -7.94
N LEU A 4 -5.13 6.24 -6.83
CA LEU A 4 -3.96 6.28 -5.97
C LEU A 4 -4.15 5.26 -4.85
N PHE A 5 -3.26 4.28 -4.77
CA PHE A 5 -3.30 3.23 -3.77
C PHE A 5 -2.11 3.41 -2.80
N LEU A 6 -2.44 3.71 -1.54
CA LEU A 6 -1.49 3.99 -0.48
C LEU A 6 -1.34 2.76 0.42
N GLU A 7 -0.15 2.17 0.44
CA GLU A 7 0.15 0.98 1.23
C GLU A 7 1.28 1.27 2.22
N PRO A 8 0.99 1.48 3.52
CA PRO A 8 2.00 1.72 4.54
C PRO A 8 2.77 0.44 4.94
N PHE A 9 2.35 -0.74 4.49
CA PHE A 9 2.98 -2.03 4.74
C PHE A 9 3.12 -2.82 3.42
N PHE A 10 4.20 -2.56 2.68
CA PHE A 10 4.42 -3.22 1.40
C PHE A 10 5.27 -4.48 1.54
N GLY A 11 4.64 -5.55 2.05
CA GLY A 11 5.25 -6.87 2.18
C GLY A 11 4.21 -7.99 2.19
N GLY A 12 4.68 -9.23 2.00
CA GLY A 12 3.81 -10.42 1.96
C GLY A 12 2.62 -10.26 1.01
N SER A 13 1.45 -10.72 1.47
CA SER A 13 0.20 -10.69 0.70
C SER A 13 -0.25 -9.29 0.28
N HIS A 14 0.09 -8.23 1.02
CA HIS A 14 -0.26 -6.86 0.64
C HIS A 14 0.47 -6.42 -0.62
N LYS A 15 1.75 -6.77 -0.73
CA LYS A 15 2.55 -6.51 -1.93
C LYS A 15 1.98 -7.28 -3.13
N ASP A 16 1.68 -8.56 -2.95
CA ASP A 16 1.15 -9.40 -4.04
C ASP A 16 -0.22 -8.89 -4.52
N PHE A 17 -1.09 -8.50 -3.58
CA PHE A 17 -2.37 -7.88 -3.90
C PHE A 17 -2.21 -6.55 -4.63
N ALA A 18 -1.39 -5.65 -4.11
CA ALA A 18 -1.20 -4.32 -4.69
C ALA A 18 -0.64 -4.39 -6.12
N LEU A 19 0.35 -5.26 -6.35
CA LEU A 19 0.92 -5.50 -7.67
C LEU A 19 -0.10 -6.17 -8.61
N GLY A 20 -0.83 -7.17 -8.13
CA GLY A 20 -1.90 -7.81 -8.90
C GLY A 20 -3.01 -6.84 -9.27
N PHE A 21 -3.42 -5.98 -8.34
CA PHE A 21 -4.41 -4.94 -8.57
C PHE A 21 -3.95 -3.94 -9.62
N GLN A 22 -2.69 -3.49 -9.56
CA GLN A 22 -2.13 -2.62 -10.60
C GLN A 22 -2.05 -3.32 -11.96
N ALA A 23 -1.67 -4.60 -12.00
CA ALA A 23 -1.45 -5.34 -13.24
C ALA A 23 -2.75 -5.77 -13.94
N HIS A 24 -3.81 -6.04 -13.18
CA HIS A 24 -5.06 -6.62 -13.70
C HIS A 24 -6.24 -5.66 -13.71
N SER A 25 -6.06 -4.43 -13.23
CA SER A 25 -7.11 -3.41 -13.27
C SER A 25 -7.17 -2.73 -14.65
N CYS A 26 -8.38 -2.40 -15.10
CA CYS A 26 -8.61 -1.53 -16.27
C CYS A 26 -8.38 -0.04 -15.95
N HIS A 27 -7.76 0.28 -14.82
CA HIS A 27 -7.55 1.64 -14.31
C HIS A 27 -6.07 1.96 -14.20
N GLU A 28 -5.75 3.26 -14.28
CA GLU A 28 -4.39 3.75 -14.03
C GLU A 28 -4.17 3.75 -12.51
N VAL A 29 -3.58 2.67 -11.99
CA VAL A 29 -3.29 2.49 -10.56
C VAL A 29 -1.87 2.94 -10.27
N THR A 30 -1.73 3.99 -9.46
CA THR A 30 -0.45 4.46 -8.94
C THR A 30 -0.28 3.95 -7.52
N LEU A 31 0.79 3.19 -7.28
CA LEU A 31 1.13 2.67 -5.97
C LEU A 31 2.11 3.61 -5.27
N VAL A 32 1.73 4.07 -4.08
CA VAL A 32 2.63 4.77 -3.15
C VAL A 32 2.76 3.90 -1.92
N THR A 33 3.97 3.37 -1.72
CA THR A 33 4.18 2.26 -0.79
C THR A 33 5.33 2.55 0.16
N LEU A 34 5.25 1.97 1.36
CA LEU A 34 6.32 2.00 2.36
C LEU A 34 6.74 0.58 2.71
N PRO A 35 8.03 0.34 3.01
CA PRO A 35 8.51 -0.99 3.33
C PRO A 35 7.78 -1.59 4.54
N ASP A 36 7.67 -2.91 4.53
CA ASP A 36 7.06 -3.75 5.55
C ASP A 36 7.76 -3.69 6.92
N ARG A 37 8.90 -3.01 7.02
CA ARG A 37 9.62 -2.76 8.26
C ARG A 37 9.07 -1.54 9.00
N PHE A 38 9.12 -1.62 10.33
CA PHE A 38 8.67 -0.57 11.26
C PHE A 38 7.19 -0.15 11.10
N TRP A 39 6.37 -0.96 10.42
CA TRP A 39 4.96 -0.64 10.18
C TRP A 39 4.15 -0.46 11.46
N LYS A 40 4.45 -1.23 12.52
CA LYS A 40 3.79 -1.09 13.83
C LYS A 40 4.03 0.28 14.44
N TRP A 41 5.26 0.79 14.36
CA TRP A 41 5.60 2.13 14.84
C TRP A 41 4.90 3.19 13.99
N ARG A 42 4.94 3.03 12.65
CA ARG A 42 4.27 3.93 11.70
C ARG A 42 2.75 4.02 11.96
N MET A 43 2.08 2.90 12.15
CA MET A 43 0.62 2.85 12.36
C MET A 43 0.22 3.30 13.77
N ARG A 44 0.99 2.95 14.80
CA ARG A 44 0.68 3.34 16.19
C ARG A 44 1.04 4.79 16.49
N GLY A 45 2.13 5.30 15.94
CA GLY A 45 2.56 6.69 16.11
C GLY A 45 1.73 7.69 15.28
N ALA A 46 1.09 7.23 14.19
CA ALA A 46 0.18 8.04 13.39
C ALA A 46 -1.24 8.16 13.98
N SER A 47 -1.54 7.38 15.03
CA SER A 47 -2.75 7.56 15.83
C SER A 47 -2.61 8.86 16.62
N LEU A 48 -3.03 9.98 16.02
CA LEU A 48 -3.39 11.15 16.81
C LEU A 48 -4.60 10.77 17.67
N TYR A 49 -4.50 11.07 18.97
CA TYR A 49 -5.59 10.96 19.93
C TYR A 49 -6.88 11.60 19.40
#